data_AF-A0A0L6WJN0-F1
#
_entry.id   AF-A0A0L6WJN0-F1
#
_cell.length_a   1.000
_cell.length_b   1.000
_cell.length_c   1.000
_cell.angle_alpha   90.00
_cell.angle_beta   90.00
_cell.angle_gamma   90.00
#
_symmetry.space_group_name_H-M   'P 1'
#
loop_
_entity.id
_entity.type
_entity.pdbx_description
1 polymer ?
#
loop_
_entity_poly.entity_id
_entity_poly.type
_entity_poly.pdbx_seq_one_letter_code
_entity_poly.pdbx_strand_id
1 'polypeptide(L)'
;MRSTAARLVRLVPRQSLPENVRERVIPPPISQHLEVKRQSSLIDALEKLKADTGKKKWPANIRLEPVVKREAFKTVQADVRVRLKKLLKER
;
A
#
# COMPACT_ATOMS: atom_id res chain seq x y z
N MET A 1 20.61 -18.47 -44.65
CA MET A 1 19.53 -18.50 -43.63
C MET A 1 19.37 -17.09 -43.07
N ARG A 2 18.18 -16.47 -43.16
CA ARG A 2 17.95 -15.10 -42.67
C ARG A 2 17.62 -15.10 -41.17
N SER A 3 18.25 -14.21 -40.41
CA SER A 3 17.95 -14.00 -38.99
C SER A 3 16.58 -13.33 -38.84
N THR A 4 15.64 -13.99 -38.15
CA THR A 4 14.34 -13.42 -37.75
C THR A 4 14.38 -13.06 -36.26
N ALA A 5 13.64 -12.02 -35.85
CA ALA A 5 13.67 -11.49 -34.48
C ALA A 5 13.40 -12.56 -33.40
N ALA A 6 12.54 -13.54 -33.68
CA ALA A 6 12.26 -14.68 -32.80
C ALA A 6 13.48 -15.60 -32.54
N ARG A 7 14.52 -15.54 -33.38
CA ARG A 7 15.77 -16.29 -33.20
C ARG A 7 16.87 -15.49 -32.47
N LEU A 8 16.64 -14.20 -32.22
CA LEU A 8 17.59 -13.32 -31.51
C LEU A 8 17.34 -13.27 -30.00
N VAL A 9 16.16 -13.69 -29.53
CA VAL A 9 15.80 -13.66 -28.11
C VAL A 9 15.36 -15.04 -27.67
N ARG A 10 16.05 -15.60 -26.68
CA ARG A 10 15.70 -16.87 -26.02
C ARG A 10 15.21 -16.57 -24.61
N LEU A 11 13.97 -16.94 -24.31
CA LEU A 11 13.45 -16.89 -22.95
C LEU A 11 14.02 -18.08 -22.17
N VAL A 12 14.72 -17.81 -21.08
CA VAL A 12 15.33 -18.83 -20.20
C VAL A 12 14.73 -18.69 -18.81
N PRO A 13 14.20 -19.78 -18.22
CA PRO A 13 13.71 -19.75 -16.84
C PRO A 13 14.81 -19.36 -15.84
N ARG A 14 14.50 -18.51 -14.87
CA ARG A 14 15.49 -18.10 -13.84
C ARG A 14 16.05 -19.28 -13.04
N GLN A 15 15.25 -20.33 -12.87
CA GLN A 15 15.62 -21.57 -12.16
C GLN A 15 16.62 -22.45 -12.94
N SER A 16 16.91 -22.17 -14.21
CA SER A 16 17.93 -22.90 -14.96
C SER A 16 19.27 -22.16 -15.04
N LEU A 17 19.37 -20.97 -14.43
CA LEU A 17 20.62 -20.21 -14.39
C LEU A 17 21.53 -20.76 -13.28
N PRO A 18 22.86 -20.76 -13.47
CA PRO A 18 23.80 -21.10 -12.40
C PRO A 18 23.79 -20.01 -11.31
N GLU A 19 24.14 -20.38 -10.07
CA GLU A 19 23.98 -19.54 -8.87
C GLU A 19 24.70 -18.19 -8.99
N ASN A 20 25.92 -18.20 -9.53
CA ASN A 20 26.72 -17.01 -9.82
C ASN A 20 26.05 -15.98 -10.76
N VAL A 21 25.11 -16.43 -11.61
CA VAL A 21 24.34 -15.55 -12.51
C VAL A 21 23.03 -15.11 -11.83
N ARG A 22 22.43 -15.96 -10.99
CA ARG A 22 21.21 -15.62 -10.25
C ARG A 22 21.42 -14.46 -9.27
N GLU A 23 22.57 -14.41 -8.61
CA GLU A 23 22.92 -13.32 -7.69
C GLU A 23 22.99 -11.95 -8.38
N ARG A 24 23.27 -11.93 -9.69
CA ARG A 24 23.27 -10.70 -10.50
C ARG A 24 21.88 -10.28 -10.99
N VAL A 25 20.86 -11.12 -10.79
CA VAL A 25 19.48 -10.80 -11.18
C VAL A 25 18.89 -9.85 -10.13
N ILE A 26 18.91 -8.56 -10.44
CA ILE A 26 18.30 -7.53 -9.60
C ILE A 26 16.78 -7.75 -9.59
N PRO A 27 16.14 -7.92 -8.41
CA PRO A 27 14.70 -8.03 -8.34
C PRO A 27 14.05 -6.72 -8.79
N PRO A 28 12.83 -6.77 -9.34
CA PRO A 28 12.11 -5.55 -9.67
C PRO A 28 11.95 -4.70 -8.39
N PRO A 29 12.01 -3.36 -8.51
CA PRO A 29 11.72 -2.49 -7.39
C PRO A 29 10.31 -2.77 -6.86
N ILE A 30 10.13 -2.60 -5.56
CA ILE A 30 8.85 -2.82 -4.92
C ILE A 30 7.87 -1.79 -5.48
N SER A 31 6.65 -2.21 -5.81
CA SER A 31 5.63 -1.27 -6.28
C SER A 31 5.26 -0.30 -5.15
N GLN A 32 5.04 0.98 -5.48
CA GLN A 32 4.64 2.01 -4.52
C GLN A 32 3.40 1.63 -3.69
N HIS A 33 2.44 0.90 -4.27
CA HIS A 33 1.27 0.41 -3.54
C HIS A 33 1.61 -0.57 -2.41
N LEU A 34 2.65 -1.39 -2.58
CA LEU A 34 3.12 -2.31 -1.55
C LEU A 34 3.94 -1.59 -0.49
N GLU A 35 4.69 -0.55 -0.87
CA GLU A 35 5.44 0.28 0.09
C GLU A 35 4.50 1.05 1.02
N VAL A 36 3.46 1.69 0.46
CA VAL A 36 2.45 2.40 1.25
C VAL A 36 1.71 1.46 2.22
N LYS A 37 1.47 0.20 1.82
CA LYS A 37 0.87 -0.80 2.72
C LYS A 37 1.82 -1.31 3.82
N ARG A 38 3.14 -1.22 3.60
CA ARG A 38 4.15 -1.62 4.60
C ARG A 38 4.37 -0.53 5.63
N GLN A 39 4.20 0.73 5.24
CA GLN A 39 4.25 1.86 6.15
C GLN A 39 2.99 1.85 7.02
N SER A 40 3.16 1.82 8.35
CA SER A 40 2.05 2.00 9.27
C SER A 40 1.49 3.42 9.12
N SER A 41 0.18 3.56 9.02
CA SER A 41 -0.44 4.89 9.02
C SER A 41 -0.28 5.57 10.38
N LEU A 42 -0.45 6.89 10.41
CA LEU A 42 -0.42 7.64 11.66
C LEU A 42 -1.55 7.16 12.60
N ILE A 43 -2.74 6.90 12.05
CA ILE A 43 -3.85 6.30 12.79
C ILE A 43 -3.43 4.97 13.42
N ASP A 44 -2.79 4.05 12.68
CA ASP A 44 -2.34 2.77 13.23
C ASP A 44 -1.36 2.95 14.40
N ALA A 45 -0.45 3.94 14.28
CA ALA A 45 0.50 4.26 15.33
C ALA A 45 -0.21 4.80 16.59
N LEU A 46 -1.20 5.68 16.42
CA LEU A 46 -1.97 6.24 17.53
C LEU A 46 -2.90 5.21 18.19
N GLU A 47 -3.48 4.28 17.41
CA GLU A 47 -4.29 3.18 17.94
C GLU A 47 -3.46 2.26 18.83
N LYS A 48 -2.24 1.90 18.39
CA LYS A 48 -1.29 1.14 19.22
C LYS A 48 -0.95 1.88 20.50
N LEU A 49 -0.60 3.17 20.38
CA LEU A 49 -0.23 4.00 21.52
C LEU A 49 -1.38 4.11 22.53
N LYS A 50 -2.62 4.21 22.06
CA LYS A 50 -3.83 4.21 22.89
C LYS A 50 -4.07 2.89 23.59
N ALA A 51 -3.82 1.77 22.91
CA ALA A 51 -3.91 0.44 23.49
C ALA A 51 -2.86 0.27 24.62
N ASP A 52 -1.63 0.73 24.39
CA ASP A 52 -0.50 0.56 25.30
C ASP A 52 -0.57 1.45 26.55
N THR A 53 -1.03 2.71 26.40
CA THR A 53 -1.13 3.65 27.54
C THR A 53 -2.37 3.44 28.41
N GLY A 54 -3.38 2.75 27.90
CA GLY A 54 -4.65 2.50 28.59
C GLY A 54 -5.52 3.76 28.74
N LYS A 55 -6.84 3.56 28.96
CA LYS A 55 -7.86 4.62 28.92
C LYS A 55 -7.61 5.82 29.85
N LYS A 56 -6.89 5.65 30.96
CA LYS A 56 -6.65 6.71 31.96
C LYS A 56 -5.54 7.68 31.58
N LYS A 57 -4.60 7.29 30.73
CA LYS A 57 -3.47 8.13 30.30
C LYS A 57 -3.66 8.71 28.90
N TRP A 58 -4.67 8.25 28.17
CA TRP A 58 -4.96 8.79 26.84
C TRP A 58 -5.50 10.22 26.94
N PRO A 59 -4.93 11.19 26.21
CA PRO A 59 -5.39 12.57 26.23
C PRO A 59 -6.84 12.70 25.75
N ALA A 60 -7.67 13.40 26.54
CA ALA A 60 -9.10 13.56 26.26
C ALA A 60 -9.39 14.41 25.00
N ASN A 61 -8.44 15.25 24.58
CA ASN A 61 -8.54 16.07 23.38
C ASN A 61 -8.24 15.32 22.08
N ILE A 62 -7.74 14.07 22.14
CA ILE A 62 -7.45 13.27 20.94
C ILE A 62 -8.49 12.17 20.79
N ARG A 63 -9.40 12.35 19.83
CA ARG A 63 -10.38 11.34 19.43
C ARG A 63 -9.97 10.70 18.11
N LEU A 64 -9.78 9.38 18.12
CA LEU A 64 -9.56 8.56 16.92
C LEU A 64 -10.93 8.13 16.39
N GLU A 65 -11.28 8.59 15.18
CA GLU A 65 -12.52 8.23 14.50
C GLU A 65 -12.37 6.90 13.75
N PRO A 66 -13.43 6.09 13.67
CA PRO A 66 -13.41 4.86 12.90
C PRO A 66 -13.40 5.14 11.39
N VAL A 67 -12.84 4.19 10.62
CA VAL A 67 -12.82 4.26 9.15
C VAL A 67 -14.23 4.20 8.58
N VAL A 68 -14.64 5.25 7.85
CA VAL A 68 -15.95 5.33 7.23
C VAL A 68 -15.95 4.62 5.87
N LYS A 69 -16.73 3.53 5.75
CA LYS A 69 -16.84 2.75 4.52
C LYS A 69 -17.64 3.49 3.43
N ARG A 70 -17.41 3.11 2.17
CA ARG A 70 -18.13 3.66 1.00
C ARG A 70 -19.65 3.56 1.13
N GLU A 71 -20.14 2.53 1.82
CA GLU A 71 -21.57 2.28 2.07
C GLU A 71 -22.25 3.41 2.82
N ALA A 72 -21.54 4.05 3.76
CA ALA A 72 -22.06 5.18 4.53
C ALA A 72 -22.39 6.41 3.65
N PHE A 73 -21.83 6.48 2.44
CA PHE A 73 -22.07 7.58 1.52
C PHE A 73 -23.13 7.30 0.46
N LYS A 74 -23.79 6.13 0.47
CA LYS A 74 -24.73 5.72 -0.59
C LYS A 74 -25.86 6.74 -0.80
N THR A 75 -26.40 7.30 0.28
CA THR A 75 -27.49 8.28 0.28
C THR A 75 -27.04 9.72 0.05
N VAL A 76 -25.73 9.98 0.08
CA VAL A 76 -25.19 11.33 -0.12
C VAL A 76 -25.12 11.65 -1.61
N GLN A 77 -25.58 12.85 -1.98
CA GLN A 77 -25.46 13.40 -3.34
C GLN A 77 -24.01 13.33 -3.85
N ALA A 78 -23.84 13.09 -5.15
CA ALA A 78 -22.54 12.81 -5.76
C ALA A 78 -21.52 13.95 -5.54
N ASP A 79 -21.95 15.19 -5.68
CA ASP A 79 -21.07 16.37 -5.57
C ASP A 79 -20.56 16.58 -4.13
N VAL A 80 -21.41 16.31 -3.15
CA VAL A 80 -21.08 16.39 -1.72
C VAL A 80 -20.18 15.23 -1.30
N ARG A 81 -20.42 14.04 -1.86
CA ARG A 81 -19.64 12.82 -1.56
C ARG A 81 -18.16 12.99 -1.86
N VAL A 82 -17.81 13.66 -2.96
CA VAL A 82 -16.39 13.91 -3.33
C VAL A 82 -15.70 14.79 -2.27
N ARG A 83 -16.37 15.85 -1.82
CA ARG A 83 -15.85 16.75 -0.78
C ARG A 83 -15.67 16.02 0.54
N LEU A 84 -16.67 15.24 0.98
CA LEU A 84 -16.60 14.47 2.22
C LEU A 84 -15.45 13.45 2.21
N LYS A 85 -15.30 12.69 1.12
CA LYS A 85 -14.19 11.74 1.00
C LYS A 85 -12.81 12.40 1.08
N LYS A 86 -12.69 13.63 0.57
CA LYS A 86 -11.43 14.38 0.63
C LYS A 86 -11.10 14.83 2.06
N LEU A 87 -12.11 15.14 2.87
CA LEU A 87 -11.92 15.51 4.29
C LEU A 87 -11.48 14.32 5.16
N LEU A 88 -11.87 13.11 4.79
CA LEU A 88 -11.56 11.88 5.53
C LEU A 88 -10.23 11.24 5.15
N LYS A 89 -9.50 11.82 4.20
CA LYS A 89 -8.21 11.29 3.75
C LYS A 89 -7.09 11.96 4.52
N GLU A 90 -6.18 11.16 5.09
CA GLU A 90 -4.94 11.67 5.68
C GLU A 90 -4.13 12.44 4.61
N ARG A 91 -3.49 13.55 5.02
CA ARG A 91 -2.65 14.40 4.17
C ARG A 91 -1.19 14.11 4.40
#